data_AF-A0A538CGT5-F1
#
_entry.id   AF-A0A538CGT5-F1
#
_cell.length_a   1.000
_cell.length_b   1.000
_cell.length_c   1.000
_cell.angle_alpha   90.00
_cell.angle_beta   90.00
_cell.angle_gamma   90.00
#
_symmetry.space_group_name_H-M   'P 1'
#
loop_
_entity.id
_entity.type
_entity.pdbx_description
1 polymer ?
#
loop_
_entity_poly.entity_id
_entity_poly.type
_entity_poly.pdbx_seq_one_letter_code
_entity_poly.pdbx_strand_id
1 'polypeptide(L)'
;GFVVSPKGYILTNSHVITNAGDGSGKVSAADRLFVEFQDHDRVAAKIVGWDIYDDVGLIKVDPADHRLDPVPLGDSAQVKVGQPVAAIGSPFGNVNSLSVGVVSATERSISSLTSQYSLVDAIQTDAAI
;
A
#
# COMPACT_ATOMS: atom_id res chain seq x y z
N GLY A 1 -3.81 2.26 1.76
CA GLY A 1 -3.00 3.04 0.81
C GLY A 1 -2.62 4.38 1.43
N PHE A 2 -1.70 5.11 0.82
CA PHE A 2 -1.18 6.38 1.33
C PHE A 2 -1.24 7.47 0.26
N VAL A 3 -1.79 8.64 0.60
CA VAL A 3 -1.68 9.84 -0.26
C VAL A 3 -0.22 10.31 -0.22
N VAL A 4 0.43 10.42 -1.38
CA VAL A 4 1.86 10.80 -1.47
C VAL A 4 2.09 12.10 -2.22
N SER A 5 1.04 12.73 -2.73
CA SER A 5 1.15 14.00 -3.46
C SER A 5 -0.13 14.83 -3.35
N PRO A 6 -0.03 16.18 -3.25
CA PRO A 6 -1.20 17.06 -3.31
C PRO A 6 -1.90 17.01 -4.69
N LYS A 7 -1.24 16.42 -5.70
CA LYS A 7 -1.82 16.18 -7.02
C LYS A 7 -2.74 14.95 -7.06
N GLY A 8 -3.03 14.30 -5.93
CA GLY A 8 -3.96 13.17 -5.87
C GLY A 8 -3.36 11.79 -6.12
N TYR A 9 -2.03 11.66 -6.07
CA TYR A 9 -1.38 10.36 -6.19
C TYR A 9 -1.43 9.58 -4.88
N ILE A 10 -1.82 8.32 -4.97
CA ILE A 10 -1.96 7.40 -3.82
C ILE A 10 -1.20 6.11 -4.13
N LEU A 11 -0.31 5.70 -3.23
CA LEU A 11 0.35 4.40 -3.26
C LEU A 11 -0.49 3.33 -2.56
N THR A 12 -0.48 2.14 -3.12
CA THR A 12 -1.16 0.95 -2.59
C THR A 12 -0.42 -0.30 -3.04
N ASN A 13 -0.86 -1.48 -2.61
CA ASN A 13 -0.36 -2.73 -3.16
C ASN A 13 -0.96 -3.02 -4.55
N SER A 14 -0.19 -3.66 -5.43
CA SER A 14 -0.64 -4.00 -6.79
C SER A 14 -1.81 -5.00 -6.76
N HIS A 15 -1.77 -5.97 -5.85
CA HIS A 15 -2.80 -6.99 -5.71
C HIS A 15 -4.13 -6.45 -5.17
N VAL A 16 -4.16 -5.22 -4.63
CA VAL A 16 -5.40 -4.55 -4.19
C VAL A 16 -6.16 -3.96 -5.37
N ILE A 17 -5.47 -3.59 -6.46
CA ILE A 17 -6.03 -2.88 -7.62
C ILE A 17 -6.02 -3.71 -8.90
N THR A 18 -5.56 -4.95 -8.81
CA THR A 18 -5.54 -5.94 -9.89
C THR A 18 -6.12 -7.26 -9.39
N ASN A 19 -6.28 -8.22 -10.29
CA ASN A 19 -6.60 -9.60 -9.93
C ASN A 19 -5.35 -10.47 -9.67
N ALA A 20 -4.17 -9.88 -9.48
CA ALA A 20 -2.96 -10.65 -9.14
C ALA A 20 -3.20 -11.47 -7.85
N GLY A 21 -2.88 -12.76 -7.90
CA GLY A 21 -3.08 -13.71 -6.80
C GLY A 21 -4.36 -14.56 -6.89
N ASP A 22 -5.23 -14.31 -7.88
CA ASP A 22 -6.47 -15.10 -8.08
C ASP A 22 -6.26 -16.46 -8.77
N GLY A 23 -5.03 -16.76 -9.23
CA GLY A 23 -4.69 -17.99 -9.96
C GLY A 23 -5.07 -18.01 -11.44
N SER A 24 -5.60 -16.91 -11.99
CA SER A 24 -6.04 -16.80 -13.40
C SER A 24 -4.90 -16.70 -14.42
N GLY A 25 -3.66 -16.50 -13.96
CA GLY A 25 -2.45 -16.42 -14.79
C GLY A 25 -2.31 -15.13 -15.62
N LYS A 26 -3.42 -14.44 -15.96
CA LYS A 26 -3.42 -13.14 -16.64
C LYS A 26 -3.80 -12.05 -15.65
N VAL A 27 -2.87 -11.13 -15.40
CA VAL A 27 -3.11 -9.96 -14.55
C VAL A 27 -3.84 -8.87 -15.35
N SER A 28 -4.92 -8.37 -14.79
CA SER A 28 -5.74 -7.26 -15.25
C SER A 28 -6.11 -6.33 -14.09
N ALA A 29 -6.23 -5.05 -14.40
CA ALA A 29 -6.66 -4.02 -13.45
C ALA A 29 -8.15 -4.15 -13.12
N ALA A 30 -8.54 -3.62 -11.96
CA ALA A 30 -9.95 -3.46 -11.61
C ALA A 30 -10.67 -2.49 -12.56
N ASP A 31 -11.90 -2.83 -12.96
CA ASP A 31 -12.71 -2.00 -13.86
C ASP A 31 -13.18 -0.68 -13.23
N ARG A 32 -13.40 -0.69 -11.91
CA ARG A 32 -13.82 0.48 -11.12
C ARG A 32 -13.08 0.46 -9.80
N LEU A 33 -12.63 1.64 -9.38
CA LEU A 33 -11.91 1.83 -8.14
C LEU A 33 -12.47 3.03 -7.38
N PHE A 34 -12.65 2.85 -6.08
CA PHE A 34 -13.03 3.92 -5.16
C PHE A 34 -12.05 3.93 -3.99
N VAL A 35 -11.71 5.13 -3.53
CA VAL A 35 -10.96 5.34 -2.29
C VAL A 35 -11.95 5.82 -1.24
N GLU A 36 -12.00 5.16 -0.10
CA GLU A 36 -12.73 5.62 1.07
C GLU A 36 -11.75 6.33 2.01
N PHE A 37 -12.03 7.59 2.35
CA PHE A 37 -11.25 8.42 3.24
C PHE A 37 -11.73 8.31 4.70
N GLN A 38 -11.02 8.97 5.62
CA GLN A 38 -11.24 8.83 7.07
C GLN A 38 -12.57 9.38 7.58
N ASP A 39 -13.19 10.26 6.81
CA ASP A 39 -14.52 10.80 7.05
C ASP A 39 -15.63 9.98 6.35
N HIS A 40 -15.29 8.79 5.84
CA HIS A 40 -16.14 7.89 5.06
C HIS A 40 -16.56 8.41 3.68
N ASP A 41 -15.95 9.50 3.20
CA ASP A 41 -16.15 9.95 1.84
C ASP A 41 -15.54 8.98 0.83
N ARG A 42 -16.28 8.70 -0.26
CA ARG A 42 -15.88 7.73 -1.30
C ARG A 42 -15.68 8.44 -2.62
N VAL A 43 -14.43 8.51 -3.05
CA VAL A 43 -14.02 9.19 -4.28
C VAL A 43 -13.63 8.20 -5.35
N ALA A 44 -14.05 8.45 -6.59
CA ALA A 44 -13.63 7.64 -7.73
C ALA A 44 -12.12 7.81 -7.99
N ALA A 45 -11.42 6.70 -8.19
CA ALA A 45 -9.99 6.69 -8.48
C ALA A 45 -9.72 6.06 -9.85
N LYS A 46 -8.63 6.49 -10.48
CA LYS A 46 -8.09 5.91 -11.70
C LYS A 46 -6.77 5.23 -11.40
N ILE A 47 -6.57 4.06 -11.99
CA ILE A 47 -5.27 3.38 -11.92
C ILE A 47 -4.31 4.10 -12.87
N VAL A 48 -3.17 4.52 -12.34
CA VAL A 48 -2.08 5.12 -13.12
C VAL A 48 -1.14 4.03 -13.63
N GLY A 49 -0.86 3.04 -12.80
CA GLY A 49 -0.03 1.88 -13.14
C GLY A 49 0.18 0.97 -11.94
N TRP A 50 0.82 -0.17 -12.18
CA TRP A 50 1.19 -1.13 -11.14
C TRP A 50 2.43 -1.92 -11.56
N ASP A 51 3.10 -2.47 -10.57
CA ASP A 51 4.21 -3.41 -10.69
C ASP A 51 3.88 -4.66 -9.85
N ILE A 52 3.78 -5.81 -10.51
CA ILE A 52 3.46 -7.10 -9.86
C ILE A 52 4.67 -7.74 -9.19
N TYR A 53 5.90 -7.33 -9.54
CA TYR A 53 7.13 -7.89 -8.98
C TYR A 53 7.35 -7.36 -7.56
N ASP A 54 7.22 -6.04 -7.40
CA ASP A 54 7.38 -5.36 -6.11
C ASP A 54 6.05 -5.18 -5.35
N ASP A 55 4.96 -5.66 -5.92
CA ASP A 55 3.60 -5.51 -5.42
C ASP A 55 3.19 -4.05 -5.13
N VAL A 56 3.58 -3.14 -6.02
CA VAL A 56 3.28 -1.70 -5.90
C VAL A 56 2.21 -1.26 -6.90
N GLY A 57 1.24 -0.49 -6.46
CA GLY A 57 0.21 0.14 -7.26
C GLY A 57 0.19 1.65 -7.08
N LEU A 58 -0.01 2.39 -8.17
CA LEU A 58 -0.21 3.83 -8.14
C LEU A 58 -1.58 4.17 -8.71
N ILE A 59 -2.37 4.89 -7.93
CA ILE A 59 -3.70 5.36 -8.33
C ILE A 59 -3.78 6.87 -8.18
N LYS A 60 -4.81 7.46 -8.80
CA LYS A 60 -5.04 8.89 -8.77
C LYS A 60 -6.50 9.20 -8.50
N VAL A 61 -6.73 10.09 -7.54
CA VAL A 61 -7.99 10.80 -7.31
C VAL A 61 -7.90 12.23 -7.83
N ASP A 62 -9.03 12.91 -8.00
CA ASP A 62 -9.06 14.34 -8.25
C ASP A 62 -8.94 15.10 -6.92
N PRO A 63 -7.92 15.97 -6.72
CA PRO A 63 -7.81 16.79 -5.52
C PRO A 63 -8.97 17.77 -5.31
N ALA A 64 -9.81 18.02 -6.33
CA ALA A 64 -11.02 18.81 -6.20
C ALA A 64 -12.17 18.04 -5.53
N ASP A 65 -12.16 16.71 -5.60
CA ASP A 65 -13.24 15.87 -5.06
C ASP A 65 -13.10 15.68 -3.54
N HIS A 66 -11.88 15.74 -2.99
CA HIS A 66 -11.62 15.57 -1.57
C HIS A 66 -10.32 16.24 -1.14
N ARG A 67 -10.28 16.79 0.08
CA ARG A 67 -9.07 17.41 0.63
C ARG A 67 -8.03 16.34 0.91
N LEU A 68 -6.82 16.55 0.39
CA LEU A 68 -5.72 15.60 0.51
C LEU A 68 -4.67 16.08 1.49
N ASP A 69 -4.25 15.21 2.41
CA ASP A 69 -3.12 15.42 3.30
C ASP A 69 -2.02 14.37 3.00
N PRO A 70 -1.03 14.71 2.13
CA PRO A 70 0.02 13.77 1.76
C PRO A 70 0.92 13.40 2.94
N VAL A 71 1.24 12.11 3.09
CA VAL A 71 2.23 11.65 4.06
C VAL A 71 3.64 11.93 3.54
N PRO A 72 4.55 12.50 4.36
CA PRO A 72 5.94 12.62 3.98
C PRO A 72 6.57 11.22 3.88
N LEU A 73 7.34 10.99 2.81
CA LEU A 73 8.11 9.76 2.63
C LEU A 73 9.46 9.89 3.35
N GLY A 74 9.83 8.84 4.07
CA GLY A 74 11.15 8.71 4.70
C GLY A 74 12.19 8.09 3.78
N ASP A 75 13.45 8.12 4.23
CA ASP A 75 14.55 7.39 3.59
C ASP A 75 14.67 5.99 4.22
N SER A 76 14.29 4.96 3.47
CA SER A 76 14.31 3.57 3.93
C SER A 76 15.73 3.04 4.17
N ALA A 77 16.76 3.62 3.53
CA ALA A 77 18.15 3.20 3.73
C ALA A 77 18.69 3.57 5.12
N GLN A 78 17.99 4.46 5.85
CA GLN A 78 18.34 4.85 7.22
C GLN A 78 17.65 4.02 8.30
N VAL A 79 16.76 3.09 7.89
CA VAL A 79 16.01 2.26 8.83
C VAL A 79 16.93 1.25 9.50
N LYS A 80 16.77 1.07 10.81
CA LYS A 80 17.59 0.18 11.64
C LYS A 80 16.71 -0.75 12.46
N VAL A 81 17.17 -1.99 12.61
CA VAL A 81 16.58 -2.97 13.52
C VAL A 81 16.49 -2.40 14.94
N GLY A 82 15.33 -2.60 15.58
CA GLY A 82 15.01 -2.08 16.92
C GLY A 82 14.40 -0.68 16.94
N GLN A 83 14.31 0.03 15.80
CA GLN A 83 13.58 1.30 15.75
C GLN A 83 12.09 1.07 15.97
N PRO A 84 11.40 1.94 16.74
CA PRO A 84 9.95 1.85 16.90
C PRO A 84 9.25 2.15 15.58
N VAL A 85 8.16 1.42 15.30
CA VAL A 85 7.33 1.61 14.11
C VAL A 85 5.86 1.62 14.48
N ALA A 86 5.05 2.20 13.59
CA ALA A 86 3.61 2.05 13.59
C ALA A 86 3.16 1.49 12.24
N ALA A 87 2.22 0.54 12.26
CA ALA A 87 1.52 0.07 11.07
C ALA A 87 0.08 0.58 11.09
N ILE A 88 -0.35 1.17 9.96
CA ILE A 88 -1.69 1.77 9.81
C ILE A 88 -2.35 1.14 8.59
N GLY A 89 -3.59 0.67 8.76
CA GLY A 89 -4.36 0.10 7.67
C GLY A 89 -5.80 -0.23 8.05
N SER A 90 -6.43 -1.09 7.24
CA SER A 90 -7.83 -1.49 7.41
C SER A 90 -7.98 -3.01 7.42
N PRO A 91 -7.37 -3.72 8.40
CA PRO A 91 -7.45 -5.17 8.45
C PRO A 91 -8.88 -5.65 8.69
N PHE A 92 -9.28 -6.67 7.94
CA PHE A 92 -10.65 -7.21 7.93
C PHE A 92 -11.74 -6.16 7.63
N GLY A 93 -11.39 -5.05 6.96
CA GLY A 93 -12.31 -3.94 6.72
C GLY A 93 -12.56 -3.03 7.92
N ASN A 94 -11.85 -3.24 9.05
CA ASN A 94 -11.87 -2.33 10.19
C ASN A 94 -10.99 -1.12 9.87
N VAL A 95 -11.63 -0.09 9.27
CA VAL A 95 -10.98 1.15 8.86
C VAL A 95 -10.23 1.77 10.05
N ASN A 96 -9.01 2.26 9.81
CA ASN A 96 -8.18 2.97 10.79
C ASN A 96 -7.67 2.18 11.98
N SER A 97 -7.22 0.95 11.71
CA SER A 97 -6.46 0.21 12.69
C SER A 97 -5.02 0.73 12.73
N LEU A 98 -4.55 0.98 13.94
CA LEU A 98 -3.16 1.34 14.26
C LEU A 98 -2.59 0.26 15.18
N SER A 99 -1.40 -0.23 14.85
CA SER A 99 -0.58 -1.04 15.74
C SER A 99 0.83 -0.46 15.83
N VAL A 100 1.54 -0.84 16.88
CA VAL A 100 2.90 -0.41 17.14
C VAL A 100 3.79 -1.62 17.39
N GLY A 101 5.06 -1.48 17.04
CA GLY A 101 6.08 -2.52 17.19
C GLY A 101 7.47 -1.95 16.95
N VAL A 102 8.38 -2.81 16.51
CA VAL A 102 9.75 -2.45 16.14
C VAL A 102 10.10 -2.99 14.77
N VAL A 103 11.13 -2.42 14.15
CA VAL A 103 11.80 -3.03 13.01
C VAL A 103 12.49 -4.30 13.49
N SER A 104 12.02 -5.46 13.04
CA SER A 104 12.59 -6.76 13.40
C SER A 104 13.74 -7.17 12.49
N ALA A 105 13.71 -6.75 11.21
CA ALA A 105 14.78 -6.99 10.24
C ALA A 105 14.67 -6.01 9.05
N THR A 106 15.76 -5.83 8.32
CA THR A 106 15.82 -5.14 7.02
C THR A 106 16.37 -6.09 5.95
N GLU A 107 16.28 -5.71 4.68
CA GLU A 107 16.88 -6.43 3.55
C GLU A 107 16.42 -7.89 3.44
N ARG A 108 15.15 -8.16 3.76
CA ARG A 108 14.59 -9.52 3.68
C ARG A 108 14.09 -9.81 2.28
N SER A 109 14.49 -10.97 1.75
CA SER A 109 13.77 -11.58 0.63
C SER A 109 12.67 -12.49 1.15
N ILE A 110 11.45 -12.23 0.70
CA ILE A 110 10.26 -13.00 1.07
C ILE A 110 9.55 -13.49 -0.19
N SER A 111 8.97 -14.69 -0.13
CA SER A 111 8.09 -15.15 -1.20
C SER A 111 6.84 -14.28 -1.24
N SER A 112 6.45 -13.78 -2.41
CA SER A 112 5.18 -13.09 -2.57
C SER A 112 4.02 -14.04 -2.27
N LEU A 113 2.98 -13.52 -1.63
CA LEU A 113 1.74 -14.25 -1.38
C LEU A 113 0.78 -14.21 -2.59
N THR A 114 1.00 -13.28 -3.51
CA THR A 114 0.07 -12.94 -4.60
C THR A 114 0.71 -13.05 -5.97
N SER A 115 2.01 -13.35 -6.04
CA SER A 115 2.73 -13.61 -7.29
C SER A 115 3.74 -14.75 -7.12
N GLN A 116 4.28 -15.21 -8.24
CA GLN A 116 5.38 -16.19 -8.28
C GLN A 116 6.75 -15.56 -8.01
N TYR A 117 6.81 -14.25 -7.80
CA TYR A 117 8.05 -13.51 -7.59
C TYR A 117 8.39 -13.40 -6.10
N SER A 118 9.67 -13.22 -5.81
CA SER A 118 10.12 -12.88 -4.46
C SER A 118 10.16 -11.36 -4.32
N LEU A 119 9.58 -10.85 -3.25
CA LEU A 119 9.78 -9.46 -2.85
C LEU A 119 11.17 -9.37 -2.21
N VAL A 120 11.98 -8.45 -2.70
CA VAL A 120 13.33 -8.19 -2.19
C VAL A 120 13.34 -6.93 -1.32
N ASP A 121 14.35 -6.81 -0.48
CA ASP A 121 14.58 -5.65 0.40
C ASP A 121 13.41 -5.27 1.33
N ALA A 122 12.62 -6.26 1.75
CA ALA A 122 11.52 -6.04 2.67
C ALA A 122 12.01 -5.64 4.07
N ILE A 123 11.32 -4.68 4.68
CA ILE A 123 11.44 -4.36 6.11
C ILE A 123 10.45 -5.24 6.87
N GLN A 124 10.96 -5.99 7.84
CA GLN A 124 10.15 -6.83 8.71
C GLN A 124 9.84 -6.11 10.01
N THR A 125 8.61 -6.22 10.51
CA THR A 125 8.18 -5.71 11.80
C THR A 125 7.33 -6.74 12.55
N ASP A 126 7.24 -6.59 13.87
CA ASP A 126 6.33 -7.33 14.75
C ASP A 126 5.03 -6.56 15.05
N ALA A 127 4.87 -5.35 14.51
CA ALA A 127 3.60 -4.61 14.57
C ALA A 127 2.51 -5.42 13.85
N ALA A 128 1.43 -5.74 14.55
CA ALA A 128 0.34 -6.57 14.01
C ALA A 128 -0.53 -5.77 13.05
N ILE A 129 -0.75 -6.28 11.84
CA ILE A 129 -1.73 -5.70 10.90
C ILE A 129 -2.63 -6.80 10.37
#